data_AF-A0AAN8IPD5-F1
#
_entry.id   AF-A0AAN8IPD5-F1
#
_cell.length_a   1.000
_cell.length_b   1.000
_cell.length_c   1.000
_cell.angle_alpha   90.00
_cell.angle_beta   90.00
_cell.angle_gamma   90.00
#
_symmetry.space_group_name_H-M   'P 1'
#
loop_
_entity.id
_entity.type
_entity.pdbx_description
1 polymer ?
#
loop_
_entity_poly.entity_id
_entity_poly.type
_entity_poly.pdbx_seq_one_letter_code
_entity_poly.pdbx_strand_id
1 'polypeptide(L)'
;MLTAFNKPEFPAAEMFLQVVGNLLVKNCRNKSADIAIRTVSLEYLGLITSRLRSSMIWSIEDSKERMDLVVKTIKYEDNVQEDGTSLWPSVADVDISDMTFSEKQMELERALLDYIIVNKDITVEYAVRFYCCVWYKEILEDLQELEARYAESKRENLSEKEHRKNESRHLKKVKRAQAQKIFLIDLLGRKKDRQRRYENAKRFGSSMLESDVAWCIKYLAAKREFTHSFDSFLKQVSIFFY
;
A
#
# COMPACT_ATOMS: atom_id res chain seq x y z
N MET A 1 4.41 -18.14 5.77
CA MET A 1 3.89 -17.20 4.75
C MET A 1 2.59 -16.55 5.19
N LEU A 2 1.50 -17.29 5.41
CA LEU A 2 0.22 -16.68 5.84
C LEU A 2 0.27 -15.95 7.19
N THR A 3 1.16 -16.36 8.09
CA THR A 3 1.44 -15.66 9.36
C THR A 3 2.27 -14.39 9.18
N ALA A 4 3.00 -14.28 8.06
CA ALA A 4 3.78 -13.10 7.70
C ALA A 4 3.00 -12.15 6.77
N PHE A 5 1.87 -12.60 6.24
CA PHE A 5 0.98 -11.78 5.43
C PHE A 5 0.41 -10.63 6.28
N ASN A 6 0.44 -9.41 5.76
CA ASN A 6 0.11 -8.16 6.45
C ASN A 6 0.98 -7.83 7.67
N LYS A 7 2.17 -8.43 7.80
CA LYS A 7 3.17 -7.96 8.76
C LYS A 7 4.07 -6.91 8.11
N PRO A 8 4.32 -5.77 8.78
CA PRO A 8 5.12 -4.67 8.22
C PRO A 8 6.57 -5.09 7.94
N GLU A 9 7.12 -6.06 8.66
CA GLU A 9 8.51 -6.52 8.45
C GLU A 9 8.66 -7.41 7.21
N PHE A 10 7.56 -7.92 6.66
CA PHE A 10 7.56 -8.93 5.61
C PHE A 10 6.73 -8.51 4.38
N PRO A 11 7.08 -7.39 3.70
CA PRO A 11 6.29 -6.90 2.58
C PRO A 11 6.26 -7.84 1.37
N ALA A 12 7.28 -8.70 1.21
CA ALA A 12 7.34 -9.66 0.12
C ALA A 12 6.34 -10.82 0.25
N ALA A 13 5.73 -11.02 1.43
CA ALA A 13 4.81 -12.13 1.67
C ALA A 13 3.62 -12.11 0.69
N GLU A 14 3.12 -10.93 0.35
CA GLU A 14 2.04 -10.76 -0.63
C GLU A 14 2.44 -11.30 -2.02
N MET A 15 3.61 -10.89 -2.53
CA MET A 15 4.10 -11.34 -3.84
C MET A 15 4.30 -12.86 -3.88
N PHE A 16 4.84 -13.46 -2.82
CA PHE A 16 4.97 -14.90 -2.74
C PHE A 16 3.61 -15.60 -2.73
N LEU A 17 2.64 -15.09 -1.98
CA LEU A 17 1.29 -15.66 -1.96
C LEU A 17 0.57 -15.50 -3.30
N GLN A 18 0.80 -14.41 -4.04
CA GLN A 18 0.28 -14.24 -5.40
C GLN A 18 0.85 -15.29 -6.36
N VAL A 19 2.16 -15.51 -6.34
CA VAL A 19 2.83 -16.51 -7.19
C VAL A 19 2.36 -17.92 -6.82
N VAL A 20 2.32 -18.24 -5.53
CA VAL A 20 1.85 -19.53 -5.03
C VAL A 20 0.39 -19.74 -5.38
N GLY A 21 -0.50 -18.76 -5.16
CA GLY A 21 -1.91 -18.82 -5.53
C GLY A 21 -2.10 -19.13 -7.01
N ASN A 22 -1.35 -18.45 -7.89
CA ASN A 22 -1.39 -18.70 -9.33
C ASN A 22 -0.90 -20.11 -9.70
N LEU A 23 0.15 -20.61 -9.03
CA LEU A 23 0.64 -21.97 -9.23
C LEU A 23 -0.37 -23.02 -8.77
N LEU A 24 -0.99 -22.83 -7.59
CA LEU A 24 -2.02 -23.72 -7.06
C LEU A 24 -3.23 -23.78 -7.99
N VAL A 25 -3.69 -22.65 -8.50
CA VAL A 25 -4.77 -22.60 -9.51
C VAL A 25 -4.41 -23.39 -10.77
N LYS A 26 -3.17 -23.26 -11.27
CA LYS A 26 -2.71 -24.03 -12.44
C LYS A 26 -2.71 -25.53 -12.15
N ASN A 27 -2.24 -25.94 -10.97
CA ASN A 27 -2.21 -27.35 -10.57
C ASN A 27 -3.63 -27.91 -10.41
N CYS A 28 -4.56 -27.19 -9.78
CA CYS A 28 -5.95 -27.62 -9.62
C CYS A 28 -6.66 -27.85 -10.97
N ARG A 29 -6.38 -26.98 -11.95
CA ARG A 29 -6.96 -27.04 -13.31
C ARG A 29 -6.33 -28.12 -14.20
N ASN A 30 -5.14 -28.59 -13.86
CA ASN A 30 -4.44 -29.56 -14.69
C ASN A 30 -5.07 -30.96 -14.53
N LYS A 31 -5.90 -31.37 -15.48
CA LYS A 31 -6.56 -32.69 -15.47
C LYS A 31 -5.59 -33.87 -15.55
N SER A 32 -4.37 -33.63 -16.04
CA SER A 32 -3.32 -34.65 -16.13
C SER A 32 -2.47 -34.75 -14.86
N ALA A 33 -2.63 -33.82 -13.91
CA ALA A 33 -1.94 -33.90 -12.62
C ALA A 33 -2.60 -34.95 -11.71
N ASP A 34 -1.79 -35.55 -10.85
CA ASP A 34 -2.25 -36.50 -9.83
C ASP A 34 -3.37 -35.86 -8.99
N ILE A 35 -4.42 -36.65 -8.72
CA ILE A 35 -5.53 -36.29 -7.85
C ILE A 35 -5.00 -35.83 -6.48
N ALA A 36 -3.96 -36.47 -5.95
CA ALA A 36 -3.36 -36.08 -4.68
C ALA A 36 -2.81 -34.64 -4.72
N ILE A 37 -2.10 -34.27 -5.79
CA ILE A 37 -1.55 -32.91 -5.98
C ILE A 37 -2.69 -31.89 -6.11
N ARG A 38 -3.76 -32.24 -6.81
CA ARG A 38 -4.92 -31.37 -7.01
C ARG A 38 -5.67 -31.14 -5.69
N THR A 39 -5.87 -32.18 -4.88
CA THR A 39 -6.51 -32.08 -3.56
C THR A 39 -5.70 -31.20 -2.61
N VAL A 40 -4.40 -31.44 -2.49
CA VAL A 40 -3.52 -30.61 -1.64
C VAL A 40 -3.47 -29.16 -2.13
N SER A 41 -3.46 -28.94 -3.45
CA SER A 41 -3.47 -27.60 -4.01
C SER A 41 -4.76 -26.84 -3.68
N LEU A 42 -5.89 -27.54 -3.66
CA LEU A 42 -7.20 -27.00 -3.30
C LEU A 42 -7.25 -26.60 -1.82
N GLU A 43 -6.74 -27.43 -0.92
CA GLU A 43 -6.68 -27.13 0.52
C GLU A 43 -5.87 -25.86 0.81
N TYR A 44 -4.69 -25.72 0.20
CA TYR A 44 -3.88 -24.51 0.34
C TYR A 44 -4.56 -23.28 -0.27
N LEU A 45 -5.23 -23.42 -1.41
CA LEU A 45 -5.99 -22.33 -2.01
C LEU A 45 -7.13 -21.89 -1.09
N GLY A 46 -7.87 -22.83 -0.48
CA GLY A 46 -8.91 -22.53 0.51
C GLY A 46 -8.38 -21.77 1.72
N LEU A 47 -7.20 -22.14 2.22
CA LEU A 47 -6.55 -21.44 3.33
C LEU A 47 -6.14 -20.00 2.97
N ILE A 48 -5.59 -19.80 1.76
CA ILE A 48 -5.24 -18.46 1.24
C ILE A 48 -6.51 -17.63 1.07
N THR A 49 -7.54 -18.17 0.43
CA THR A 49 -8.82 -17.51 0.18
C THR A 49 -9.51 -17.09 1.48
N SER A 50 -9.52 -17.95 2.52
CA SER A 50 -10.05 -17.62 3.84
C SER A 50 -9.32 -16.42 4.46
N ARG A 51 -7.97 -16.42 4.42
CA ARG A 51 -7.16 -15.32 4.96
C ARG A 51 -7.33 -14.02 4.18
N LEU A 52 -7.44 -14.09 2.86
CA LEU A 52 -7.73 -12.93 2.00
C LEU A 52 -9.07 -12.29 2.36
N ARG A 53 -10.13 -13.10 2.54
CA ARG A 53 -11.46 -12.62 2.94
C ARG A 53 -11.42 -11.84 4.24
N SER A 54 -10.77 -12.39 5.26
CA SER A 54 -10.62 -11.71 6.55
C SER A 54 -9.84 -10.40 6.39
N SER A 55 -8.78 -10.38 5.57
CA SER A 55 -7.98 -9.17 5.35
C SER A 55 -8.76 -8.04 4.67
N MET A 56 -9.59 -8.37 3.67
CA MET A 56 -10.34 -7.40 2.86
C MET A 56 -11.47 -6.70 3.63
N ILE A 57 -12.11 -7.39 4.58
CA ILE A 57 -13.18 -6.80 5.42
C ILE A 57 -12.66 -5.59 6.20
N TRP A 58 -11.45 -5.70 6.77
CA TRP A 58 -10.88 -4.67 7.62
C TRP A 58 -10.30 -3.46 6.88
N SER A 59 -10.14 -3.51 5.55
CA SER A 59 -9.53 -2.42 4.76
C SER A 59 -10.54 -1.51 4.08
N ILE A 60 -11.77 -1.98 3.84
CA ILE A 60 -12.78 -1.29 3.04
C ILE A 60 -13.74 -0.47 3.90
N GLU A 61 -14.02 -0.92 5.11
CA GLU A 61 -14.91 -0.22 6.03
C GLU A 61 -14.20 1.05 6.56
N ASP A 62 -14.74 2.21 6.17
CA ASP A 62 -14.33 3.54 6.66
C ASP A 62 -12.91 4.04 6.29
N SER A 63 -12.41 3.68 5.09
CA SER A 63 -11.01 3.94 4.72
C SER A 63 -10.62 5.42 4.65
N LYS A 64 -11.56 6.33 4.37
CA LYS A 64 -11.27 7.76 4.21
C LYS A 64 -11.23 8.49 5.55
N GLU A 65 -12.23 8.31 6.41
CA GLU A 65 -12.27 8.97 7.73
C GLU A 65 -11.13 8.44 8.59
N ARG A 66 -10.84 7.13 8.50
CA ARG A 66 -9.68 6.54 9.15
C ARG A 66 -8.35 7.07 8.64
N MET A 67 -8.18 7.27 7.33
CA MET A 67 -6.98 7.92 6.80
C MET A 67 -6.82 9.32 7.37
N ASP A 68 -7.89 10.11 7.39
CA ASP A 68 -7.86 11.47 7.92
C ASP A 68 -7.50 11.48 9.42
N LEU A 69 -8.07 10.57 10.21
CA LEU A 69 -7.74 10.43 11.63
C LEU A 69 -6.27 10.03 11.87
N VAL A 70 -5.77 9.02 11.14
CA VAL A 70 -4.38 8.56 11.28
C VAL A 70 -3.41 9.67 10.85
N VAL A 71 -3.67 10.38 9.74
CA VAL A 71 -2.82 11.50 9.31
C VAL A 71 -2.86 12.66 10.31
N LYS A 72 -4.03 12.99 10.87
CA LYS A 72 -4.12 13.99 11.95
C LYS A 72 -3.31 13.57 13.17
N THR A 73 -3.35 12.29 13.54
CA THR A 73 -2.58 11.75 14.66
C THR A 73 -1.08 11.87 14.41
N ILE A 74 -0.60 11.43 13.24
CA ILE A 74 0.81 11.56 12.83
C ILE A 74 1.26 13.04 12.89
N LYS A 75 0.44 13.95 12.34
CA LYS A 75 0.75 15.38 12.33
C LYS A 75 0.73 16.00 13.72
N TYR A 76 -0.18 15.57 14.58
CA TYR A 76 -0.21 16.00 15.98
C TYR A 76 1.09 15.63 16.68
N GLU A 77 1.48 14.35 16.59
CA GLU A 77 2.67 13.79 17.24
C GLU A 77 3.98 14.39 16.70
N ASP A 78 4.07 14.63 15.38
CA ASP A 78 5.21 15.33 14.76
C ASP A 78 5.40 16.77 15.27
N ASN A 79 4.34 17.40 15.81
CA ASN A 79 4.36 18.76 16.34
C ASN A 79 4.41 18.80 17.87
N VAL A 80 4.52 17.66 18.55
CA VAL A 80 4.78 17.61 19.99
C VAL A 80 6.26 17.96 20.21
N GLN A 81 6.50 19.04 20.96
CA GLN A 81 7.82 19.51 21.32
C GLN A 81 8.38 18.73 22.53
N GLU A 82 9.68 18.89 22.81
CA GLU A 82 10.35 18.22 23.93
C GLU A 82 9.80 18.61 25.31
N ASP A 83 9.14 19.78 25.41
CA ASP A 83 8.46 20.25 26.63
C ASP A 83 7.05 19.66 26.81
N GLY A 84 6.62 18.78 25.91
CA GLY A 84 5.29 18.16 25.90
C GLY A 84 4.19 19.07 25.37
N THR A 85 4.51 20.27 24.88
CA THR A 85 3.54 21.16 24.23
C THR A 85 3.43 20.83 22.74
N SER A 86 2.21 20.81 22.22
CA SER A 86 1.94 20.64 20.79
C SER A 86 1.41 21.94 20.18
N LEU A 87 1.66 22.14 18.89
CA LEU A 87 1.08 23.26 18.13
C LEU A 87 -0.46 23.29 18.20
N TRP A 88 -1.06 22.11 18.33
CA TRP A 88 -2.50 21.89 18.36
C TRP A 88 -2.96 21.46 19.75
N PRO A 89 -4.11 21.91 20.26
CA PRO A 89 -4.63 21.46 21.56
C PRO A 89 -5.02 19.97 21.57
N SER A 90 -5.50 19.46 20.45
CA SER A 90 -5.87 18.05 20.28
C SER A 90 -5.68 17.57 18.84
N VAL A 91 -5.74 16.25 18.64
CA VAL A 91 -5.73 15.62 17.30
C VAL A 91 -6.90 16.13 16.44
N ALA A 92 -8.05 16.45 17.04
CA ALA A 92 -9.23 16.92 16.30
C ALA A 92 -8.99 18.27 15.62
N ASP A 93 -8.19 19.13 16.27
CA ASP A 93 -7.90 20.49 15.83
C ASP A 93 -6.91 20.53 14.66
N VAL A 94 -6.16 19.45 14.43
CA VAL A 94 -5.17 19.38 13.33
C VAL A 94 -5.85 19.64 12.00
N ASP A 95 -5.40 20.70 11.32
CA ASP A 95 -5.89 21.04 9.99
C ASP A 95 -5.16 20.25 8.90
N ILE A 96 -5.92 19.48 8.15
CA ILE A 96 -5.48 18.70 6.98
C ILE A 96 -6.33 19.02 5.74
N SER A 97 -7.09 20.13 5.76
CA SER A 97 -8.01 20.52 4.70
C SER A 97 -7.29 20.85 3.39
N ASP A 98 -6.11 21.46 3.48
CA ASP A 98 -5.26 21.78 2.33
C ASP A 98 -4.50 20.58 1.78
N MET A 99 -4.45 19.47 2.52
CA MET A 99 -3.72 18.27 2.08
C MET A 99 -4.50 17.51 1.01
N THR A 100 -3.85 17.31 -0.12
CA THR A 100 -4.34 16.41 -1.17
C THR A 100 -4.25 14.95 -0.71
N PHE A 101 -5.04 14.09 -1.34
CA PHE A 101 -5.01 12.65 -1.08
C PHE A 101 -3.59 12.05 -1.18
N SER A 102 -2.79 12.50 -2.15
CA SER A 102 -1.43 12.03 -2.35
C SER A 102 -0.49 12.42 -1.21
N GLU A 103 -0.67 13.61 -0.63
CA GLU A 103 0.13 14.04 0.52
C GLU A 103 -0.24 13.23 1.76
N LYS A 104 -1.54 12.99 1.98
CA LYS A 104 -2.02 12.10 3.05
C LYS A 104 -1.45 10.68 2.90
N GLN A 105 -1.43 10.14 1.69
CA GLN A 105 -0.83 8.84 1.40
C GLN A 105 0.68 8.83 1.70
N MET A 106 1.42 9.87 1.27
CA MET A 106 2.86 9.99 1.57
C MET A 106 3.15 10.05 3.07
N GLU A 107 2.29 10.70 3.86
CA GLU A 107 2.42 10.69 5.32
C GLU A 107 2.27 9.28 5.91
N LEU A 108 1.27 8.52 5.44
CA LEU A 108 1.10 7.13 5.85
C LEU A 108 2.30 6.26 5.45
N GLU A 109 2.81 6.42 4.23
CA GLU A 109 3.98 5.71 3.72
C GLU A 109 5.22 6.02 4.58
N ARG A 110 5.45 7.30 4.91
CA ARG A 110 6.55 7.70 5.81
C ARG A 110 6.40 7.09 7.20
N ALA A 111 5.24 7.25 7.84
CA ALA A 111 4.99 6.77 9.19
C ALA A 111 5.12 5.23 9.28
N LEU A 112 4.65 4.50 8.28
CA LEU A 112 4.83 3.05 8.20
C LEU A 112 6.31 2.66 8.15
N LEU A 113 7.11 3.36 7.35
CA LEU A 113 8.55 3.09 7.27
C LEU A 113 9.27 3.49 8.56
N ASP A 114 8.88 4.58 9.21
CA ASP A 114 9.43 5.00 10.49
C ASP A 114 9.13 3.96 11.58
N TYR A 115 7.91 3.40 11.62
CA TYR A 115 7.56 2.26 12.48
C TYR A 115 8.48 1.06 12.26
N ILE A 116 8.71 0.67 10.99
CA ILE A 116 9.55 -0.48 10.64
C ILE A 116 11.02 -0.23 11.02
N ILE A 117 11.51 1.00 10.84
CA ILE A 117 12.92 1.36 11.07
C ILE A 117 13.33 1.28 12.54
N VAL A 118 12.40 1.44 13.49
CA VAL A 118 12.69 1.29 14.92
C VAL A 118 13.10 -0.15 15.26
N ASN A 119 12.63 -1.14 14.50
CA ASN A 119 13.06 -2.51 14.67
C ASN A 119 14.52 -2.66 14.18
N LYS A 120 15.43 -3.14 15.04
CA LYS A 120 16.88 -3.15 14.78
C LYS A 120 17.36 -4.27 13.85
N ASP A 121 16.45 -5.09 13.33
CA ASP A 121 16.82 -6.26 12.53
C ASP A 121 17.33 -5.83 11.14
N ILE A 122 18.31 -6.56 10.60
CA ILE A 122 18.87 -6.32 9.25
C ILE A 122 17.80 -6.44 8.16
N THR A 123 16.72 -7.19 8.45
CA THR A 123 15.53 -7.36 7.60
C THR A 123 14.81 -6.04 7.31
N VAL A 124 14.94 -5.04 8.18
CA VAL A 124 14.30 -3.72 8.06
C VAL A 124 14.82 -2.93 6.86
N GLU A 125 16.11 -2.99 6.57
CA GLU A 125 16.68 -2.29 5.41
C GLU A 125 16.10 -2.83 4.10
N TYR A 126 15.92 -4.15 4.02
CA TYR A 126 15.29 -4.81 2.89
C TYR A 126 13.80 -4.50 2.81
N ALA A 127 13.07 -4.52 3.93
CA ALA A 127 11.65 -4.21 3.98
C ALA A 127 11.38 -2.77 3.48
N VAL A 128 12.14 -1.79 3.98
CA VAL A 128 12.03 -0.38 3.55
C VAL A 128 12.28 -0.22 2.06
N ARG A 129 13.36 -0.84 1.54
CA ARG A 129 13.66 -0.82 0.10
C ARG A 129 12.52 -1.44 -0.70
N PHE A 130 12.02 -2.58 -0.25
CA PHE A 130 10.97 -3.31 -0.94
C PHE A 130 9.69 -2.48 -1.02
N TYR A 131 9.23 -1.87 0.08
CA TYR A 131 8.06 -0.97 0.07
C TYR A 131 8.22 0.17 -0.92
N CYS A 132 9.34 0.91 -0.85
CA CYS A 132 9.59 2.01 -1.77
C CYS A 132 9.63 1.54 -3.22
N CYS A 133 10.24 0.39 -3.53
CA CYS A 133 10.25 -0.17 -4.88
C CYS A 133 8.86 -0.54 -5.38
N VAL A 134 8.02 -1.15 -4.53
CA VAL A 134 6.64 -1.51 -4.89
C VAL A 134 5.80 -0.26 -5.16
N TRP A 135 5.81 0.72 -4.25
CA TRP A 135 5.07 1.97 -4.46
C TRP A 135 5.58 2.76 -5.67
N TYR A 136 6.89 2.75 -5.92
CA TYR A 136 7.46 3.39 -7.11
C TYR A 136 6.98 2.69 -8.40
N LYS A 137 6.95 1.36 -8.41
CA LYS A 137 6.41 0.57 -9.52
C LYS A 137 4.94 0.89 -9.77
N GLU A 138 4.12 0.94 -8.73
CA GLU A 138 2.70 1.30 -8.81
C GLU A 138 2.51 2.71 -9.44
N ILE A 139 3.34 3.69 -9.03
CA ILE A 139 3.29 5.03 -9.63
C ILE A 139 3.67 5.01 -11.12
N LEU A 140 4.63 4.17 -11.53
CA LEU A 140 4.98 4.03 -12.94
C LEU A 140 3.85 3.39 -13.76
N GLU A 141 3.17 2.38 -13.21
CA GLU A 141 2.03 1.72 -13.84
C GLU A 141 0.84 2.70 -13.99
N ASP A 142 0.53 3.47 -12.94
CA ASP A 142 -0.49 4.54 -12.98
C ASP A 142 -0.14 5.63 -14.00
N LEU A 143 1.13 6.00 -14.13
CA LEU A 143 1.61 6.96 -15.14
C LEU A 143 1.44 6.43 -16.56
N GLN A 144 1.80 5.16 -16.79
CA GLN A 144 1.64 4.53 -18.10
C GLN A 144 0.17 4.47 -18.52
N GLU A 145 -0.72 4.11 -17.60
CA GLU A 145 -2.17 4.12 -17.87
C GLU A 145 -2.69 5.54 -18.14
N LEU A 146 -2.22 6.53 -17.36
CA LEU A 146 -2.59 7.92 -17.54
C LEU A 146 -2.14 8.47 -18.91
N GLU A 147 -0.95 8.09 -19.37
CA GLU A 147 -0.42 8.46 -20.68
C GLU A 147 -1.24 7.83 -21.81
N ALA A 148 -1.60 6.55 -21.70
CA ALA A 148 -2.46 5.87 -22.66
C ALA A 148 -3.83 6.55 -22.78
N ARG A 149 -4.51 6.82 -21.64
CA ARG A 149 -5.80 7.52 -21.61
C ARG A 149 -5.71 8.94 -22.17
N TYR A 150 -4.61 9.65 -21.91
CA TYR A 150 -4.41 10.99 -22.47
C TYR A 150 -4.19 10.94 -23.99
N ALA A 151 -3.41 9.98 -24.50
CA ALA A 151 -3.23 9.74 -25.93
C ALA A 151 -4.55 9.40 -26.63
N GLU A 152 -5.42 8.60 -26.01
CA GLU A 152 -6.78 8.34 -26.51
C GLU A 152 -7.63 9.61 -26.55
N SER A 153 -7.62 10.42 -25.48
CA SER A 153 -8.39 11.68 -25.43
C SER A 153 -7.99 12.70 -26.50
N LYS A 154 -6.80 12.57 -27.11
CA LYS A 154 -6.37 13.40 -28.25
C LYS A 154 -6.97 12.96 -29.58
N ARG A 155 -7.42 11.70 -29.66
CA ARG A 155 -8.02 11.10 -30.87
C ARG A 155 -9.54 11.28 -30.90
N GLU A 156 -10.14 11.60 -29.76
CA GLU A 156 -11.57 11.91 -29.65
C GLU A 156 -11.88 13.27 -30.29
N ASN A 157 -13.03 13.36 -30.98
CA ASN A 157 -13.54 14.61 -31.54
C ASN A 157 -14.15 15.48 -30.43
N LEU A 158 -13.29 16.02 -29.57
CA LEU A 158 -13.68 16.92 -28.47
C LEU A 158 -13.52 18.39 -28.87
N SER A 159 -14.14 19.28 -28.09
CA SER A 159 -13.90 20.72 -28.24
C SER A 159 -12.46 21.09 -27.87
N GLU A 160 -11.90 22.13 -28.49
CA GLU A 160 -10.58 22.67 -28.11
C GLU A 160 -10.51 23.02 -26.60
N LYS A 161 -11.61 23.49 -26.02
CA LYS A 161 -11.72 23.76 -24.59
C LYS A 161 -11.57 22.49 -23.75
N GLU A 162 -12.08 21.37 -24.22
CA GLU A 162 -11.99 20.07 -23.55
C GLU A 162 -10.59 19.48 -23.67
N HIS A 163 -9.94 19.59 -24.84
CA HIS A 163 -8.54 19.21 -25.00
C HIS A 163 -7.61 19.97 -24.04
N ARG A 164 -7.77 21.30 -23.93
CA ARG A 164 -7.00 22.12 -22.97
C ARG A 164 -7.24 21.71 -21.52
N LYS A 165 -8.49 21.38 -21.18
CA LYS A 165 -8.86 20.89 -19.83
C LYS A 165 -8.22 19.52 -19.55
N ASN A 166 -8.22 18.61 -20.52
CA ASN A 166 -7.62 17.29 -20.39
C ASN A 166 -6.10 17.38 -20.26
N GLU A 167 -5.45 18.23 -21.05
CA GLU A 167 -4.01 18.51 -20.93
C GLU A 167 -3.64 19.07 -19.56
N SER A 168 -4.36 20.09 -19.07
CA SER A 168 -4.12 20.65 -17.73
C SER A 168 -4.26 19.60 -16.62
N ARG A 169 -5.29 18.73 -16.72
CA ARG A 169 -5.50 17.62 -15.78
C ARG A 169 -4.38 16.58 -15.85
N HIS A 170 -3.95 16.21 -17.05
CA HIS A 170 -2.83 15.29 -17.28
C HIS A 170 -1.55 15.84 -16.66
N LEU A 171 -1.17 17.08 -16.97
CA LEU A 171 0.03 17.75 -16.41
C LEU A 171 0.01 17.80 -14.88
N LYS A 172 -1.13 18.13 -14.26
CA LYS A 172 -1.27 18.15 -12.80
C LYS A 172 -1.03 16.76 -12.18
N LYS A 173 -1.57 15.71 -12.79
CA LYS A 173 -1.38 14.33 -12.32
C LYS A 173 0.07 13.87 -12.51
N VAL A 174 0.68 14.15 -13.66
CA VAL A 174 2.09 13.84 -13.91
C VAL A 174 3.00 14.54 -12.89
N LYS A 175 2.80 15.85 -12.65
CA LYS A 175 3.58 16.60 -11.65
C LYS A 175 3.48 15.98 -10.26
N ARG A 176 2.29 15.57 -9.84
CA ARG A 176 2.05 14.91 -8.55
C ARG A 176 2.78 13.56 -8.47
N ALA A 177 2.65 12.72 -9.50
CA ALA A 177 3.35 11.44 -9.55
C ALA A 177 4.87 11.59 -9.49
N GLN A 178 5.44 12.61 -10.16
CA GLN A 178 6.88 12.90 -10.04
C GLN A 178 7.27 13.33 -8.62
N ALA A 179 6.45 14.13 -7.93
CA ALA A 179 6.69 14.49 -6.54
C ALA A 179 6.68 13.27 -5.61
N GLN A 180 5.72 12.34 -5.79
CA GLN A 180 5.68 11.08 -5.05
C GLN A 180 6.92 10.22 -5.31
N LYS A 181 7.37 10.12 -6.57
CA LYS A 181 8.60 9.38 -6.92
C LYS A 181 9.84 9.96 -6.25
N ILE A 182 9.99 11.28 -6.25
CA ILE A 182 11.12 11.97 -5.58
C ILE A 182 11.07 11.70 -4.09
N PHE A 183 9.90 11.84 -3.46
CA PHE A 183 9.70 11.52 -2.05
C PHE A 183 10.12 10.08 -1.69
N LEU A 184 9.75 9.08 -2.49
CA LEU A 184 10.17 7.69 -2.26
C LEU A 184 11.68 7.51 -2.36
N ILE A 185 12.33 8.20 -3.31
CA ILE A 185 13.79 8.19 -3.44
C ILE A 185 14.45 8.86 -2.23
N ASP A 186 13.89 9.97 -1.75
CA ASP A 186 14.39 10.70 -0.58
C ASP A 186 14.23 9.88 0.71
N LEU A 187 13.14 9.11 0.85
CA LEU A 187 12.95 8.17 1.95
C LEU A 187 14.02 7.07 1.98
N LEU A 188 14.49 6.65 0.80
CA LEU A 188 15.61 5.72 0.64
C LEU A 188 16.98 6.36 0.86
N GLY A 189 17.01 7.67 1.17
CA GLY A 189 18.18 8.53 1.23
C GLY A 189 19.35 8.05 2.10
N ARG A 190 20.36 8.91 2.21
CA ARG A 190 21.68 8.55 2.77
C ARG A 190 21.54 7.96 4.18
N LYS A 191 22.45 7.05 4.55
CA LYS A 191 22.47 6.38 5.88
C LYS A 191 22.25 7.35 7.06
N LYS A 192 22.73 8.60 6.94
CA LYS A 192 22.55 9.66 7.94
C LYS A 192 21.09 10.09 8.15
N ASP A 193 20.32 10.27 7.08
CA ASP A 193 18.91 10.67 7.18
C ASP A 193 18.06 9.57 7.81
N ARG A 194 18.36 8.32 7.46
CA ARG A 194 17.75 7.14 8.08
C ARG A 194 18.11 7.03 9.56
N GLN A 195 19.39 7.24 9.91
CA GLN A 195 19.84 7.24 11.30
C GLN A 195 19.12 8.31 12.12
N ARG A 196 18.94 9.51 11.57
CA ARG A 196 18.15 10.59 12.20
C ARG A 196 16.70 10.17 12.42
N ARG A 197 16.04 9.58 11.41
CA ARG A 197 14.65 9.09 11.55
C ARG A 197 14.53 8.00 12.61
N TYR A 198 15.48 7.06 12.64
CA TYR A 198 15.57 6.03 13.67
C TYR A 198 15.73 6.63 15.07
N GLU A 199 16.64 7.59 15.25
CA GLU A 199 16.85 8.25 16.54
C GLU A 199 15.62 9.03 17.00
N ASN A 200 14.94 9.72 16.09
CA ASN A 200 13.70 10.43 16.39
C ASN A 200 12.59 9.45 16.81
N ALA A 201 12.33 8.41 16.01
CA ALA A 201 11.29 7.43 16.31
C ALA A 201 11.59 6.64 17.60
N LYS A 202 12.87 6.47 17.97
CA LYS A 202 13.26 5.89 19.26
C LYS A 202 13.03 6.85 20.44
N ARG A 203 13.26 8.15 20.26
CA ARG A 203 13.13 9.15 21.32
C ARG A 203 11.68 9.51 21.62
N PHE A 204 10.88 9.68 20.57
CA PHE A 204 9.50 10.17 20.68
C PHE A 204 8.44 9.06 20.52
N GLY A 205 8.87 7.85 20.18
CA GLY A 205 7.97 6.74 19.85
C GLY A 205 7.62 6.71 18.36
N SER A 206 6.90 5.65 17.97
CA SER A 206 6.32 5.57 16.62
C SER A 206 5.13 6.52 16.55
N SER A 207 5.02 7.25 15.44
CA SER A 207 3.87 8.12 15.19
C SER A 207 2.57 7.37 14.79
N MET A 208 2.63 6.04 14.81
CA MET A 208 1.54 5.16 14.43
C MET A 208 1.46 3.99 15.40
N LEU A 209 0.25 3.74 15.90
CA LEU A 209 -0.10 2.60 16.77
C LEU A 209 -0.11 1.29 15.97
N GLU A 210 0.07 0.15 16.64
CA GLU A 210 0.08 -1.17 16.00
C GLU A 210 -1.22 -1.46 15.22
N SER A 211 -2.37 -1.03 15.74
CA SER A 211 -3.66 -1.12 15.05
C SER A 211 -3.72 -0.32 13.75
N ASP A 212 -3.05 0.84 13.72
CA ASP A 212 -3.02 1.73 12.57
C ASP A 212 -1.99 1.26 11.55
N VAL A 213 -0.88 0.67 11.99
CA VAL A 213 0.07 -0.06 11.13
C VAL A 213 -0.65 -1.19 10.40
N ALA A 214 -1.37 -2.03 11.14
CA ALA A 214 -2.09 -3.17 10.57
C ALA A 214 -3.17 -2.76 9.57
N TRP A 215 -3.82 -1.61 9.79
CA TRP A 215 -4.76 -1.03 8.84
C TRP A 215 -4.04 -0.40 7.64
N CYS A 216 -3.00 0.40 7.87
CA CYS A 216 -2.23 1.12 6.85
C CYS A 216 -1.66 0.18 5.78
N ILE A 217 -1.08 -0.96 6.19
CA ILE A 217 -0.55 -1.96 5.25
C ILE A 217 -1.65 -2.47 4.32
N LYS A 218 -2.83 -2.79 4.87
CA LYS A 218 -3.95 -3.30 4.09
C LYS A 218 -4.55 -2.21 3.20
N TYR A 219 -4.62 -0.98 3.72
CA TYR A 219 -5.12 0.17 2.99
C TYR A 219 -4.25 0.50 1.77
N LEU A 220 -2.92 0.55 1.95
CA LEU A 220 -1.97 0.79 0.86
C LEU A 220 -1.94 -0.37 -0.15
N ALA A 221 -2.19 -1.61 0.29
CA ALA A 221 -2.29 -2.78 -0.59
C ALA A 221 -3.68 -2.97 -1.23
N ALA A 222 -4.67 -2.13 -0.89
CA ALA A 222 -6.08 -2.37 -1.25
C ALA A 222 -6.32 -2.36 -2.77
N LYS A 223 -5.52 -1.63 -3.55
CA LYS A 223 -5.63 -1.57 -5.01
C LYS A 223 -4.91 -2.70 -5.74
N ARG A 224 -4.10 -3.51 -5.03
CA ARG A 224 -3.28 -4.54 -5.65
C ARG A 224 -4.14 -5.70 -6.13
N GLU A 225 -3.75 -6.29 -7.26
CA GLU A 225 -4.46 -7.42 -7.88
C GLU A 225 -4.65 -8.59 -6.91
N PHE A 226 -3.67 -8.86 -6.04
CA PHE A 226 -3.74 -9.95 -5.07
C PHE A 226 -4.88 -9.77 -4.07
N THR A 227 -5.13 -8.54 -3.62
CA THR A 227 -6.25 -8.23 -2.71
C THR A 227 -7.61 -8.56 -3.35
N HIS A 228 -7.71 -8.42 -4.68
CA HIS A 228 -8.91 -8.73 -5.46
C HIS A 228 -8.94 -10.17 -6.02
N SER A 229 -7.91 -10.98 -5.76
CA SER A 229 -7.82 -12.35 -6.26
C SER A 229 -8.79 -13.34 -5.60
N PHE A 230 -9.42 -12.94 -4.49
CA PHE A 230 -10.35 -13.76 -3.70
C PHE A 230 -11.44 -14.41 -4.57
N ASP A 231 -12.18 -13.62 -5.37
CA ASP A 231 -13.29 -14.13 -6.17
C ASP A 231 -12.80 -15.07 -7.28
N SER A 232 -11.62 -14.79 -7.84
CA SER A 232 -11.00 -15.65 -8.84
C SER A 232 -10.64 -17.01 -8.24
N PHE A 233 -10.01 -17.01 -7.06
CA PHE A 233 -9.64 -18.23 -6.35
C PHE A 233 -10.87 -19.00 -5.87
N LEU A 234 -11.88 -18.32 -5.34
CA LEU A 234 -13.13 -18.94 -4.89
C LEU A 234 -13.85 -19.64 -6.05
N LYS A 235 -13.92 -19.02 -7.23
CA LYS A 235 -14.48 -19.66 -8.44
C LYS A 235 -13.74 -20.95 -8.79
N GLN A 236 -12.41 -20.99 -8.64
CA GLN A 236 -11.66 -22.23 -8.90
C GLN A 236 -11.95 -23.32 -7.89
N VAL A 237 -12.14 -22.95 -6.63
CA VAL A 237 -12.57 -23.90 -5.59
C VAL A 237 -13.93 -24.49 -5.95
N SER A 238 -14.90 -23.66 -6.33
CA SER A 238 -16.25 -24.13 -6.67
C SER A 238 -16.28 -25.04 -7.89
N ILE A 239 -15.51 -24.74 -8.94
CA ILE A 239 -15.45 -25.56 -10.17
C ILE A 239 -14.88 -26.95 -9.90
N PHE A 240 -14.06 -27.15 -8.87
CA PHE A 240 -13.50 -28.47 -8.56
C PHE A 240 -14.55 -29.46 -8.00
N PHE A 241 -15.62 -28.94 -7.38
CA PHE A 241 -16.67 -29.75 -6.76
C PHE A 241 -17.84 -30.07 -7.71
N TYR A 242 -17.83 -29.53 -8.93
CA TYR A 242 -18.80 -29.82 -10.00
C TYR A 242 -18.12 -30.56 -11.16
#